data_AF-A0A026VYK4-F1
#
_entry.id   AF-A0A026VYK4-F1
#
_cell.length_a   1.000
_cell.length_b   1.000
_cell.length_c   1.000
_cell.angle_alpha   90.00
_cell.angle_beta   90.00
_cell.angle_gamma   90.00
#
_symmetry.space_group_name_H-M   'P 1'
#
loop_
_entity.id
_entity.type
_entity.pdbx_description
1 polymer ?
#
loop_
_entity_poly.entity_id
_entity_poly.type
_entity_poly.pdbx_seq_one_letter_code
_entity_poly.pdbx_strand_id
1 'polypeptide(L)'
;MADKIKSFFQKKKINTKFMKAGKGYKLTDSTSTILTPAESKEPIRRAEPTEEAKIAGQAALARLEAKKTDKPRFNTSYAAIQARVRRELELERKAQQNLQAESLTSKEQKDKPEDPSIFAVTDVFFRCPYLSDEILLRDEWKKKIREFLYEQLRGEEAGLTACLIIQSCNTGKERIESCVETLGKYLDNIINNPDIEKYWKIRMCNRIFQEKVLPVEGALDFLNAAGFEQKRLLHNESEEDFLVWSPNNCSIENLTMLDEALKSAEPIPIELDRNLQVLMPSQARVRNELPPSFFTMTPEEIKREQQLRTEAVERNQMLRTKAMRERDEQRALRKYKFAILRIKFPDGIILQGTFSVHEKFHSVAEFVAENLVDDKVPFLLSTPDGIKLLEECNDKTLLELRLIPTAILEFSWNADHENLNKPKEYLKEEILSYIQAV
;
A
#
# COMPACT_ATOMS: atom_id res chain seq x y z
N MET A 1 18.92 -41.22 6.18
CA MET A 1 17.75 -41.49 5.31
C MET A 1 17.51 -40.39 4.25
N ALA A 2 17.94 -39.15 4.46
CA ALA A 2 17.79 -38.06 3.50
C ALA A 2 18.62 -38.21 2.19
N ASP A 3 19.82 -38.80 2.26
CA ASP A 3 20.70 -38.91 1.07
C ASP A 3 20.24 -39.95 0.03
N LYS A 4 19.50 -40.98 0.47
CA LYS A 4 18.90 -41.98 -0.43
C LYS A 4 17.72 -41.39 -1.22
N ILE A 5 16.98 -40.44 -0.64
CA ILE A 5 15.87 -39.76 -1.32
C ILE A 5 16.42 -38.76 -2.34
N LYS A 6 17.49 -38.03 -2.00
CA LYS A 6 18.14 -37.07 -2.90
C LYS A 6 18.75 -37.73 -4.14
N SER A 7 19.39 -38.89 -3.97
CA SER A 7 19.93 -39.68 -5.09
C SER A 7 18.85 -40.29 -5.99
N PHE A 8 17.67 -40.62 -5.44
CA PHE A 8 16.52 -41.10 -6.23
C PHE A 8 15.98 -40.01 -7.19
N PHE A 9 15.82 -38.77 -6.70
CA PHE A 9 15.37 -37.66 -7.54
C PHE A 9 16.41 -37.22 -8.59
N GLN A 10 17.71 -37.31 -8.28
CA GLN A 10 18.76 -37.05 -9.26
C GLN A 10 18.80 -38.10 -10.38
N LYS A 11 18.67 -39.39 -10.06
CA LYS A 11 18.60 -40.46 -11.07
C LYS A 11 17.38 -40.31 -11.98
N LYS A 12 16.21 -39.93 -11.43
CA LYS A 12 15.00 -39.70 -12.23
C LYS A 12 15.16 -38.52 -13.20
N LYS A 13 15.82 -37.43 -12.77
CA LYS A 13 16.11 -36.27 -13.64
C LYS A 13 17.09 -36.60 -14.77
N ILE A 14 18.10 -37.44 -14.52
CA ILE A 14 19.05 -37.88 -15.56
C ILE A 14 18.35 -38.77 -16.59
N ASN A 15 17.49 -39.69 -16.15
CA ASN A 15 16.78 -40.61 -17.04
C ASN A 15 15.78 -39.88 -17.97
N THR A 16 15.09 -38.84 -17.47
CA THR A 16 14.23 -37.99 -18.31
C THR A 16 14.99 -37.19 -19.37
N LYS A 17 16.26 -36.83 -19.09
CA LYS A 17 17.12 -36.14 -20.07
C LYS A 17 17.65 -37.12 -21.13
N PHE A 18 17.90 -38.37 -20.76
CA PHE A 18 18.32 -39.43 -21.68
C PHE A 18 17.17 -39.87 -22.62
N MET A 19 15.93 -39.90 -22.14
CA MET A 19 14.75 -40.21 -22.98
C MET A 19 14.37 -39.08 -23.96
N LYS A 20 14.81 -37.84 -23.71
CA LYS A 20 14.63 -36.70 -24.62
C LYS A 20 15.77 -36.52 -25.63
N ALA A 21 16.89 -37.21 -25.44
CA ALA A 21 17.95 -37.30 -26.44
C ALA A 21 17.58 -38.44 -27.39
N GLY A 22 17.26 -38.12 -28.64
CA GLY A 22 16.80 -39.09 -29.64
C GLY A 22 17.74 -40.29 -29.82
N LYS A 23 17.23 -41.34 -30.49
CA LYS A 23 17.86 -42.67 -30.64
C LYS A 23 19.31 -42.54 -31.15
N GLY A 24 20.28 -42.86 -30.29
CA GLY A 24 21.71 -42.89 -30.66
C GLY A 24 22.04 -44.14 -31.49
N TYR A 25 22.74 -43.94 -32.60
CA TYR A 25 23.29 -44.99 -33.45
C TYR A 25 24.74 -45.31 -33.00
N LYS A 26 25.10 -46.59 -32.88
CA LYS A 26 26.45 -47.05 -32.52
C LYS A 26 27.18 -47.58 -33.75
N LEU A 27 28.47 -47.31 -33.84
CA LEU A 27 29.38 -47.56 -34.96
C LEU A 27 29.78 -49.04 -35.19
N THR A 28 28.92 -50.02 -34.88
CA THR A 28 29.25 -51.46 -35.05
C THR A 28 28.16 -52.32 -35.67
N ASP A 29 27.04 -51.76 -36.11
CA ASP A 29 25.98 -52.58 -36.68
C ASP A 29 26.19 -52.79 -38.18
N SER A 30 26.76 -53.95 -38.49
CA SER A 30 26.86 -54.51 -39.83
C SER A 30 25.47 -54.78 -40.41
N THR A 31 25.17 -54.13 -41.53
CA THR A 31 23.95 -54.30 -42.32
C THR A 31 24.01 -55.60 -43.13
N SER A 32 23.11 -56.54 -42.87
CA SER A 32 22.81 -57.63 -43.81
C SER A 32 21.76 -57.16 -44.83
N THR A 33 22.26 -57.01 -46.06
CA THR A 33 21.67 -57.14 -47.41
C THR A 33 20.18 -57.45 -47.54
N ILE A 34 19.47 -56.67 -48.37
CA ILE A 34 18.65 -57.13 -49.52
C ILE A 34 18.54 -55.96 -50.56
N LEU A 35 19.27 -56.17 -51.66
CA LEU A 35 18.95 -56.00 -53.09
C LEU A 35 18.00 -54.86 -53.54
N THR A 36 18.55 -53.93 -54.33
CA THR A 36 18.10 -53.66 -55.72
C THR A 36 19.29 -53.17 -56.57
N PRO A 37 19.37 -53.51 -57.87
CA PRO A 37 20.60 -53.39 -58.66
C PRO A 37 20.84 -51.96 -59.16
N ALA A 38 22.06 -51.46 -59.01
CA ALA A 38 22.53 -50.25 -59.66
C ALA A 38 23.16 -50.63 -61.03
N GLU A 39 22.59 -50.05 -62.08
CA GLU A 39 23.12 -50.07 -63.45
C GLU A 39 24.43 -49.25 -63.50
N SER A 40 25.51 -49.84 -64.01
CA SER A 40 26.81 -49.19 -64.15
C SER A 40 26.82 -48.25 -65.36
N LYS A 41 26.71 -46.93 -65.11
CA LYS A 41 27.08 -45.91 -66.10
C LYS A 41 28.39 -45.25 -65.66
N GLU A 42 29.35 -45.23 -66.58
CA GLU A 42 30.68 -44.66 -66.44
C GLU A 42 30.65 -43.21 -65.88
N PRO A 43 31.66 -42.78 -65.10
CA PRO A 43 31.70 -41.43 -64.57
C PRO A 43 31.95 -40.44 -65.71
N ILE A 44 30.89 -39.72 -66.10
CA ILE A 44 30.96 -38.52 -66.94
C ILE A 44 31.91 -37.53 -66.25
N ARG A 45 33.01 -37.17 -66.91
CA ARG A 45 33.92 -36.11 -66.46
C ARG A 45 33.11 -34.82 -66.34
N ARG A 46 33.06 -34.23 -65.14
CA ARG A 46 32.38 -32.93 -64.93
C ARG A 46 33.04 -31.88 -65.81
N ALA A 47 32.27 -31.25 -66.67
CA ALA A 47 32.69 -30.07 -67.40
C ALA A 47 33.08 -28.96 -66.40
N GLU A 48 34.17 -28.26 -66.67
CA GLU A 48 34.53 -27.10 -65.87
C GLU A 48 33.39 -26.07 -65.90
N PRO A 49 33.08 -25.43 -64.76
CA PRO A 49 32.03 -24.43 -64.71
C PRO A 49 32.34 -23.30 -65.70
N THR A 50 31.33 -22.91 -66.48
CA THR A 50 31.38 -21.82 -67.45
C THR A 50 31.84 -20.51 -66.78
N GLU A 51 32.46 -19.61 -67.54
CA GLU A 51 32.95 -18.31 -67.05
C GLU A 51 31.90 -17.57 -66.21
N GLU A 52 30.64 -17.58 -66.64
CA GLU A 52 29.50 -16.99 -65.92
C GLU A 52 29.23 -17.65 -64.55
N ALA A 53 29.40 -18.98 -64.46
CA ALA A 53 29.26 -19.73 -63.21
C ALA A 53 30.45 -19.49 -62.26
N LYS A 54 31.66 -19.28 -62.79
CA LYS A 54 32.84 -18.88 -62.00
C LYS A 54 32.67 -17.45 -61.46
N ILE A 55 32.17 -16.52 -62.28
CA ILE A 55 31.88 -15.13 -61.89
C ILE A 55 30.76 -15.09 -60.84
N ALA A 56 29.69 -15.88 -61.02
CA ALA A 56 28.62 -15.99 -60.02
C ALA A 56 29.13 -16.62 -58.71
N GLY A 57 30.03 -17.61 -58.78
CA GLY A 57 30.69 -18.22 -57.62
C GLY A 57 31.57 -17.23 -56.86
N GLN A 58 32.39 -16.44 -57.57
CA GLN A 58 33.19 -15.37 -56.98
C GLN A 58 32.31 -14.26 -56.37
N ALA A 59 31.22 -13.86 -57.03
CA ALA A 59 30.28 -12.89 -56.48
C ALA A 59 29.56 -13.41 -55.22
N ALA A 60 29.27 -14.72 -55.14
CA ALA A 60 28.71 -15.35 -53.96
C ALA A 60 29.71 -15.41 -52.80
N LEU A 61 31.00 -15.68 -53.07
CA LEU A 61 32.07 -15.65 -52.07
C LEU A 61 32.32 -14.22 -51.56
N ALA A 62 32.33 -13.22 -52.44
CA ALA A 62 32.43 -11.81 -52.05
C ALA A 62 31.24 -11.36 -51.17
N ARG A 63 30.03 -11.87 -51.41
CA ARG A 63 28.86 -11.64 -50.55
C ARG A 63 28.98 -12.32 -49.18
N LEU A 64 29.63 -13.48 -49.10
CA LEU A 64 29.89 -14.18 -47.83
C LEU A 64 30.98 -13.48 -47.01
N GLU A 65 32.01 -12.94 -47.67
CA GLU A 65 33.08 -12.18 -47.02
C GLU A 65 32.60 -10.80 -46.57
N ALA A 66 31.80 -10.09 -47.36
CA ALA A 66 31.15 -8.83 -46.94
C ALA A 66 30.16 -9.03 -45.77
N LYS A 67 29.58 -10.24 -45.62
CA LYS A 67 28.74 -10.58 -44.46
C LYS A 67 29.53 -10.91 -43.18
N LYS A 68 30.85 -11.14 -43.27
CA LYS A 68 31.74 -11.37 -42.12
C LYS A 68 32.22 -10.06 -41.48
N THR A 69 32.15 -8.94 -42.17
CA THR A 69 32.66 -7.64 -41.68
C THR A 69 31.59 -6.71 -41.08
N ASP A 70 30.30 -6.90 -41.38
CA ASP A 70 29.21 -6.02 -40.90
C ASP A 70 28.14 -6.71 -40.03
N LYS A 71 28.52 -7.72 -39.26
CA LYS A 71 27.73 -8.12 -38.09
C LYS A 71 28.62 -8.07 -36.86
N PRO A 72 28.35 -7.19 -35.86
CA PRO A 72 28.99 -7.37 -34.57
C PRO A 72 28.65 -8.79 -34.12
N ARG A 73 29.67 -9.59 -33.78
CA ARG A 73 29.46 -10.89 -33.15
C ARG A 73 28.40 -10.68 -32.08
N PHE A 74 27.26 -11.36 -32.19
CA PHE A 74 26.25 -11.39 -31.13
C PHE A 74 26.83 -12.19 -29.96
N ASN A 75 27.81 -11.61 -29.27
CA ASN A 75 28.31 -12.06 -27.99
C ASN A 75 27.30 -11.59 -26.94
N THR A 76 26.14 -12.24 -26.93
CA THR A 76 25.23 -12.24 -25.79
C THR A 76 25.78 -13.14 -24.70
N SER A 77 26.98 -12.83 -24.22
CA SER A 77 27.40 -13.34 -22.93
C SER A 77 26.45 -12.78 -21.88
N TYR A 78 26.14 -13.56 -20.85
CA TYR A 78 25.33 -13.11 -19.71
C TYR A 78 25.83 -11.76 -19.15
N ALA A 79 27.15 -11.54 -19.20
CA ALA A 79 27.79 -10.27 -18.82
C ALA A 79 27.41 -9.09 -19.73
N ALA A 80 27.27 -9.29 -21.05
CA ALA A 80 26.83 -8.24 -21.97
C ALA A 80 25.35 -7.87 -21.77
N ILE A 81 24.51 -8.86 -21.46
CA ILE A 81 23.10 -8.64 -21.09
C ILE A 81 23.04 -7.88 -19.75
N GLN A 82 23.81 -8.31 -18.75
CA GLN A 82 23.87 -7.64 -17.44
C GLN A 82 24.39 -6.20 -17.54
N ALA A 83 25.41 -5.96 -18.36
CA ALA A 83 25.96 -4.62 -18.58
C ALA A 83 24.97 -3.70 -19.29
N ARG A 84 24.23 -4.22 -20.28
CA ARG A 84 23.18 -3.46 -20.97
C ARG A 84 22.02 -3.12 -20.05
N VAL A 85 21.56 -4.09 -19.24
CA VAL A 85 20.50 -3.88 -18.24
C VAL A 85 20.93 -2.85 -17.19
N ARG A 86 22.16 -2.91 -16.67
CA ARG A 86 22.67 -1.89 -15.73
C ARG A 86 22.69 -0.50 -16.36
N ARG A 87 23.11 -0.39 -17.62
CA ARG A 87 23.19 0.89 -18.33
C ARG A 87 21.80 1.46 -18.61
N GLU A 88 20.85 0.63 -19.03
CA GLU A 88 19.44 1.03 -19.20
C GLU A 88 18.82 1.47 -17.85
N LEU A 89 19.13 0.77 -16.76
CA LEU A 89 18.64 1.10 -15.41
C LEU A 89 19.25 2.39 -14.85
N GLU A 90 20.54 2.64 -15.12
CA GLU A 90 21.17 3.91 -14.74
C GLU A 90 20.62 5.08 -15.56
N LEU A 91 20.34 4.87 -16.86
CA LEU A 91 19.69 5.86 -17.70
C LEU A 91 18.25 6.13 -17.25
N GLU A 92 17.49 5.09 -16.86
CA GLU A 92 16.12 5.26 -16.33
C GLU A 92 16.12 5.94 -14.95
N ARG A 93 17.12 5.65 -14.10
CA ARG A 93 17.31 6.35 -12.82
C ARG A 93 17.65 7.82 -13.05
N LYS A 94 18.53 8.14 -14.01
CA LYS A 94 18.84 9.52 -14.39
C LYS A 94 17.62 10.21 -15.01
N ALA A 95 16.84 9.52 -15.84
CA ALA A 95 15.59 10.04 -16.38
C ALA A 95 14.54 10.29 -15.28
N GLN A 96 14.44 9.44 -14.27
CA GLN A 96 13.54 9.64 -13.12
C GLN A 96 14.03 10.75 -12.19
N GLN A 97 15.35 10.90 -11.99
CA GLN A 97 15.92 12.04 -11.27
C GLN A 97 15.71 13.34 -12.05
N ASN A 98 15.80 13.31 -13.38
CA ASN A 98 15.46 14.44 -14.23
C ASN A 98 13.95 14.74 -14.22
N LEU A 99 13.08 13.73 -14.21
CA LEU A 99 11.62 13.91 -14.03
C LEU A 99 11.29 14.43 -12.63
N GLN A 100 12.04 14.05 -11.59
CA GLN A 100 11.90 14.60 -10.24
C GLN A 100 12.38 16.05 -10.20
N ALA A 101 13.51 16.37 -10.83
CA ALA A 101 14.01 17.73 -10.96
C ALA A 101 13.05 18.60 -11.80
N GLU A 102 12.51 18.05 -12.89
CA GLU A 102 11.47 18.67 -13.72
C GLU A 102 10.15 18.80 -12.95
N SER A 103 9.79 17.88 -12.05
CA SER A 103 8.62 18.04 -11.18
C SER A 103 8.82 19.10 -10.09
N LEU A 104 10.06 19.33 -9.66
CA LEU A 104 10.44 20.38 -8.72
C LEU A 104 10.50 21.75 -9.40
N THR A 105 10.95 21.84 -10.66
CA THR A 105 10.91 23.09 -11.45
C THR A 105 9.52 23.37 -12.04
N SER A 106 8.72 22.35 -12.35
CA SER A 106 7.32 22.51 -12.76
C SER A 106 6.42 22.98 -11.62
N LYS A 107 6.82 22.79 -10.35
CA LYS A 107 6.13 23.38 -9.20
C LYS A 107 6.22 24.91 -9.18
N GLU A 108 7.22 25.51 -9.82
CA GLU A 108 7.35 26.97 -9.89
C GLU A 108 6.66 27.59 -11.12
N GLN A 109 6.21 26.80 -12.10
CA GLN A 109 5.58 27.30 -13.34
C GLN A 109 4.14 26.83 -13.57
N LYS A 110 3.53 26.12 -12.62
CA LYS A 110 2.13 25.68 -12.69
C LYS A 110 1.24 26.24 -11.58
N ASP A 111 1.55 27.43 -11.05
CA ASP A 111 0.56 28.22 -10.31
C ASP A 111 -0.31 28.99 -11.32
N LYS A 112 -1.15 28.26 -12.06
CA LYS A 112 -2.44 28.79 -12.48
C LYS A 112 -3.46 28.19 -11.52
N PRO A 113 -4.36 28.98 -10.91
CA PRO A 113 -5.40 28.43 -10.06
C PRO A 113 -6.27 27.51 -10.94
N GLU A 114 -6.12 26.20 -10.77
CA GLU A 114 -7.08 25.23 -11.30
C GLU A 114 -8.41 25.50 -10.57
N ASP A 115 -9.46 25.78 -11.33
CA ASP A 115 -10.74 26.25 -10.78
C ASP A 115 -11.34 25.17 -9.86
N PRO A 116 -11.55 25.43 -8.55
CA PRO A 116 -11.99 24.41 -7.59
C PRO A 116 -13.32 23.76 -7.95
N SER A 117 -14.10 24.37 -8.85
CA SER A 117 -15.39 23.90 -9.35
C SER A 117 -15.32 22.67 -10.27
N ILE A 118 -14.12 22.30 -10.75
CA ILE A 118 -13.91 21.15 -11.64
C ILE A 118 -13.59 19.87 -10.83
N PHE A 119 -13.22 20.00 -9.56
CA PHE A 119 -12.90 18.84 -8.74
C PHE A 119 -14.15 18.09 -8.29
N ALA A 120 -14.08 16.75 -8.33
CA ALA A 120 -15.08 15.86 -7.79
C ALA A 120 -15.24 16.04 -6.28
N VAL A 121 -14.13 16.30 -5.57
CA VAL A 121 -14.08 16.60 -4.14
C VAL A 121 -12.98 17.65 -3.93
N THR A 122 -13.23 18.66 -3.08
CA THR A 122 -12.25 19.72 -2.80
C THR A 122 -11.06 19.21 -1.99
N ASP A 123 -11.33 18.41 -0.95
CA ASP A 123 -10.32 17.73 -0.14
C ASP A 123 -10.96 16.59 0.68
N VAL A 124 -10.12 15.79 1.36
CA VAL A 124 -10.58 14.68 2.20
C VAL A 124 -10.75 15.16 3.64
N PHE A 125 -11.98 15.13 4.11
CA PHE A 125 -12.34 15.57 5.45
C PHE A 125 -12.58 14.40 6.41
N PHE A 126 -12.54 14.71 7.70
CA PHE A 126 -12.68 13.75 8.77
C PHE A 126 -13.61 14.31 9.85
N ARG A 127 -14.20 13.41 10.62
CA ARG A 127 -15.04 13.70 11.80
C ARG A 127 -14.54 12.90 13.00
N CYS A 128 -14.78 13.42 14.20
CA CYS A 128 -14.52 12.71 15.44
C CYS A 128 -15.76 12.85 16.35
N PRO A 129 -16.63 11.82 16.39
CA PRO A 129 -17.89 11.87 17.15
C PRO A 129 -17.71 12.17 18.65
N TYR A 130 -16.54 11.87 19.22
CA TYR A 130 -16.25 12.02 20.65
C TYR A 130 -15.86 13.45 21.05
N LEU A 131 -15.46 14.31 20.11
CA LEU A 131 -15.00 15.67 20.41
C LEU A 131 -15.98 16.74 19.93
N SER A 132 -16.36 16.69 18.64
CA SER A 132 -17.24 17.69 18.03
C SER A 132 -17.79 17.21 16.70
N ASP A 133 -18.96 17.72 16.31
CA ASP A 133 -19.61 17.44 15.02
C ASP A 133 -18.99 18.22 13.83
N GLU A 134 -17.87 18.90 14.03
CA GLU A 134 -17.16 19.61 12.97
C GLU A 134 -16.50 18.67 11.95
N ILE A 135 -16.41 19.13 10.71
CA ILE A 135 -15.78 18.40 9.60
C ILE A 135 -14.50 19.15 9.22
N LEU A 136 -13.34 18.56 9.49
CA LEU A 136 -12.03 19.22 9.38
C LEU A 136 -11.02 18.33 8.64
N LEU A 137 -9.91 18.93 8.22
CA LEU A 137 -8.77 18.19 7.66
C LEU A 137 -8.10 17.35 8.74
N ARG A 138 -7.43 16.27 8.34
CA ARG A 138 -6.78 15.35 9.29
C ARG A 138 -5.76 16.04 10.20
N ASP A 139 -4.99 16.99 9.67
CA ASP A 139 -3.95 17.67 10.45
C ASP A 139 -4.53 18.74 11.39
N GLU A 140 -5.69 19.31 11.06
CA GLU A 140 -6.44 20.19 11.97
C GLU A 140 -7.03 19.37 13.11
N TRP A 141 -7.60 18.20 12.82
CA TRP A 141 -8.08 17.28 13.85
C TRP A 141 -6.97 16.84 14.81
N LYS A 142 -5.76 16.55 14.32
CA LYS A 142 -4.63 16.24 15.20
C LYS A 142 -4.30 17.37 16.16
N LYS A 143 -4.34 18.62 15.69
CA LYS A 143 -4.12 19.80 16.54
C LYS A 143 -5.24 19.97 17.56
N LYS A 144 -6.50 19.87 17.12
CA LYS A 144 -7.69 20.01 17.98
C LYS A 144 -7.75 18.92 19.06
N ILE A 145 -7.47 17.66 18.70
CA ILE A 145 -7.37 16.54 19.65
C ILE A 145 -6.26 16.81 20.66
N ARG A 146 -5.08 17.22 20.20
CA ARG A 146 -3.96 17.55 21.08
C ARG A 146 -4.33 18.67 22.06
N GLU A 147 -4.89 19.77 21.57
CA GLU A 147 -5.33 20.90 22.40
C GLU A 147 -6.38 20.48 23.41
N PHE A 148 -7.40 19.73 22.98
CA PHE A 148 -8.43 19.19 23.86
C PHE A 148 -7.85 18.31 24.97
N LEU A 149 -6.96 17.39 24.63
CA LEU A 149 -6.33 16.51 25.62
C LEU A 149 -5.44 17.29 26.60
N TYR A 150 -4.69 18.29 26.15
CA TYR A 150 -3.87 19.11 27.04
C TYR A 150 -4.68 20.05 27.93
N GLU A 151 -5.88 20.46 27.51
CA GLU A 151 -6.82 21.20 28.36
C GLU A 151 -7.37 20.28 29.46
N GLN A 152 -7.78 19.06 29.09
CA GLN A 152 -8.27 18.02 30.02
C GLN A 152 -7.19 17.53 30.99
N LEU A 153 -5.91 17.57 30.60
CA LEU A 153 -4.78 17.15 31.44
C LEU A 153 -4.68 17.96 32.74
N ARG A 154 -5.27 19.16 32.81
CA ARG A 154 -5.32 20.00 34.02
C ARG A 154 -6.39 19.57 35.03
N GLY A 155 -7.24 18.61 34.68
CA GLY A 155 -8.33 18.12 35.51
C GLY A 155 -7.94 16.97 36.46
N GLU A 156 -8.96 16.38 37.09
CA GLU A 156 -8.79 15.30 38.09
C GLU A 156 -8.28 13.98 37.47
N GLU A 157 -8.54 13.74 36.18
CA GLU A 157 -8.15 12.53 35.46
C GLU A 157 -6.88 12.73 34.60
N ALA A 158 -5.92 13.50 35.10
CA ALA A 158 -4.68 13.81 34.38
C ALA A 158 -3.93 12.54 33.90
N GLY A 159 -3.93 11.47 34.71
CA GLY A 159 -3.26 10.21 34.36
C GLY A 159 -3.91 9.49 33.17
N LEU A 160 -5.24 9.40 33.13
CA LEU A 160 -5.98 8.78 32.03
C LEU A 160 -5.84 9.62 30.74
N THR A 161 -5.90 10.93 30.89
CA THR A 161 -5.70 11.86 29.77
C THR A 161 -4.30 11.72 29.17
N ALA A 162 -3.28 11.58 30.01
CA ALA A 162 -1.91 11.34 29.56
C ALA A 162 -1.76 10.01 28.80
N CYS A 163 -2.45 8.93 29.21
CA CYS A 163 -2.52 7.68 28.43
C CYS A 163 -3.07 7.92 27.03
N LEU A 164 -4.14 8.72 26.89
CA LEU A 164 -4.72 9.06 25.60
C LEU A 164 -3.80 9.92 24.74
N ILE A 165 -3.03 10.84 25.34
CA ILE A 165 -2.01 11.64 24.63
C ILE A 165 -0.92 10.74 24.06
N ILE A 166 -0.41 9.79 24.87
CA ILE A 166 0.63 8.84 24.44
C ILE A 166 0.15 8.07 23.20
N GLN A 167 -1.09 7.61 23.17
CA GLN A 167 -1.65 6.85 22.05
C GLN A 167 -2.04 7.72 20.84
N SER A 168 -2.61 8.90 21.07
CA SER A 168 -3.27 9.69 20.01
C SER A 168 -2.37 10.74 19.35
N CYS A 169 -1.40 11.30 20.08
CA CYS A 169 -0.56 12.41 19.59
C CYS A 169 0.78 11.95 19.00
N ASN A 170 1.15 10.68 19.19
CA ASN A 170 2.43 10.14 18.72
C ASN A 170 2.30 9.34 17.43
N THR A 171 3.40 9.22 16.68
CA THR A 171 3.47 8.41 15.45
C THR A 171 4.42 7.23 15.62
N GLY A 172 4.07 6.10 15.00
CA GLY A 172 4.86 4.87 15.01
C GLY A 172 4.46 3.93 16.14
N LYS A 173 3.66 2.91 15.80
CA LYS A 173 3.10 1.93 16.73
C LYS A 173 4.17 1.26 17.61
N GLU A 174 5.29 0.84 17.02
CA GLU A 174 6.40 0.21 17.76
C GLU A 174 7.03 1.14 18.81
N ARG A 175 7.12 2.44 18.54
CA ARG A 175 7.67 3.42 19.48
C ARG A 175 6.74 3.59 20.68
N ILE A 176 5.44 3.70 20.40
CA ILE A 176 4.39 3.85 21.42
C ILE A 176 4.35 2.59 22.30
N GLU A 177 4.30 1.39 21.70
CA GLU A 177 4.30 0.12 22.43
C GLU A 177 5.55 -0.04 23.31
N SER A 178 6.75 0.29 22.80
CA SER A 178 8.00 0.24 23.56
C SER A 178 8.01 1.23 24.74
N CYS A 179 7.38 2.40 24.58
CA CYS A 179 7.20 3.38 25.64
C CYS A 179 6.25 2.85 26.72
N VAL A 180 5.05 2.39 26.32
CA VAL A 180 4.03 1.80 27.20
C VAL A 180 4.60 0.63 27.99
N GLU A 181 5.36 -0.27 27.35
CA GLU A 181 6.02 -1.39 28.04
C GLU A 181 7.06 -0.91 29.08
N THR A 182 7.78 0.17 28.79
CA THR A 182 8.79 0.72 29.70
C THR A 182 8.13 1.43 30.89
N LEU A 183 7.07 2.21 30.64
CA LEU A 183 6.28 2.87 31.68
C LEU A 183 5.60 1.83 32.59
N GLY A 184 4.97 0.81 32.01
CA GLY A 184 4.36 -0.30 32.76
C GLY A 184 5.38 -1.00 33.66
N LYS A 185 6.59 -1.27 33.16
CA LYS A 185 7.68 -1.83 34.00
C LYS A 185 8.05 -0.93 35.19
N TYR A 186 8.04 0.39 35.03
CA TYR A 186 8.31 1.29 36.16
C TYR A 186 7.21 1.20 37.22
N LEU A 187 5.95 1.19 36.79
CA LEU A 187 4.81 1.06 37.71
C LEU A 187 4.77 -0.33 38.36
N ASP A 188 4.90 -1.41 37.58
CA ASP A 188 4.94 -2.80 38.05
C ASP A 188 6.00 -3.00 39.15
N ASN A 189 7.18 -2.39 39.02
CA ASN A 189 8.23 -2.50 40.03
C ASN A 189 7.82 -1.89 41.38
N ILE A 190 7.09 -0.77 41.36
CA ILE A 190 6.60 -0.08 42.56
C ILE A 190 5.39 -0.82 43.13
N ILE A 191 4.43 -1.22 42.30
CA ILE A 191 3.22 -1.95 42.69
C ILE A 191 3.58 -3.28 43.37
N ASN A 192 4.51 -4.05 42.79
CA ASN A 192 4.91 -5.35 43.34
C ASN A 192 5.86 -5.23 44.55
N ASN A 193 6.59 -4.11 44.68
CA ASN A 193 7.59 -3.92 45.73
C ASN A 193 7.50 -2.50 46.34
N PRO A 194 6.41 -2.18 47.06
CA PRO A 194 6.15 -0.83 47.51
C PRO A 194 7.21 -0.32 48.50
N ASP A 195 7.77 -1.18 49.36
CA ASP A 195 8.71 -0.76 50.41
C ASP A 195 10.16 -0.51 49.92
N ILE A 196 10.46 -0.79 48.65
CA ILE A 196 11.83 -0.71 48.11
C ILE A 196 12.05 0.65 47.43
N GLU A 197 12.65 1.60 48.16
CA GLU A 197 12.92 2.96 47.67
C GLU A 197 13.78 3.03 46.39
N LYS A 198 14.54 1.98 46.09
CA LYS A 198 15.32 1.89 44.85
C LYS A 198 14.42 1.98 43.61
N TYR A 199 13.21 1.42 43.66
CA TYR A 199 12.27 1.45 42.53
C TYR A 199 11.50 2.76 42.42
N TRP A 200 11.53 3.60 43.46
CA TRP A 200 10.90 4.91 43.44
C TRP A 200 11.70 5.95 42.66
N LYS A 201 12.92 5.63 42.22
CA LYS A 201 13.82 6.59 41.54
C LYS A 201 14.11 6.14 40.12
N ILE A 202 13.78 6.99 39.15
CA ILE A 202 14.10 6.79 37.73
C ILE A 202 15.10 7.86 37.31
N ARG A 203 16.26 7.42 36.82
CA ARG A 203 17.30 8.33 36.31
C ARG A 203 16.95 8.81 34.91
N MET A 204 16.79 10.12 34.70
CA MET A 204 16.40 10.66 33.40
C MET A 204 17.51 10.54 32.35
N CYS A 205 18.78 10.51 32.78
CA CYS A 205 19.94 10.27 31.91
C CYS A 205 20.08 8.80 31.45
N ASN A 206 19.24 7.88 31.95
CA ASN A 206 19.30 6.49 31.53
C ASN A 206 18.95 6.38 30.04
N ARG A 207 19.78 5.65 29.28
CA ARG A 207 19.58 5.42 27.85
C ARG A 207 18.18 4.88 27.51
N ILE A 208 17.64 3.97 28.30
CA ILE A 208 16.30 3.41 28.08
C ILE A 208 15.24 4.51 28.21
N PHE A 209 15.37 5.36 29.22
CA PHE A 209 14.45 6.48 29.43
C PHE A 209 14.54 7.51 28.30
N GLN A 210 15.77 7.90 27.92
CA GLN A 210 16.02 8.88 26.86
C GLN A 210 15.57 8.42 25.47
N GLU A 211 15.71 7.14 25.15
CA GLU A 211 15.36 6.61 23.82
C GLU A 211 13.88 6.23 23.71
N LYS A 212 13.25 5.74 24.80
CA LYS A 212 11.89 5.18 24.75
C LYS A 212 10.80 6.04 25.37
N VAL A 213 11.12 6.77 26.43
CA VAL A 213 10.12 7.51 27.22
C VAL A 213 10.14 8.99 26.86
N LEU A 214 11.32 9.62 26.96
CA LEU A 214 11.48 11.06 26.72
C LEU A 214 11.00 11.56 25.34
N PRO A 215 11.16 10.81 24.22
CA PRO A 215 10.71 11.29 22.91
C PRO A 215 9.20 11.18 22.68
N VAL A 216 8.46 10.56 23.59
CA VAL A 216 7.01 10.31 23.46
C VAL A 216 6.25 11.40 24.20
N GLU A 217 5.40 12.11 23.48
CA GLU A 217 4.54 13.16 24.03
C GLU A 217 3.52 12.55 25.00
N GLY A 218 3.30 13.20 26.15
CA GLY A 218 2.42 12.71 27.23
C GLY A 218 3.08 11.73 28.20
N ALA A 219 4.26 11.17 27.90
CA ALA A 219 4.90 10.16 28.76
C ALA A 219 5.40 10.74 30.10
N LEU A 220 5.94 11.96 30.08
CA LEU A 220 6.33 12.65 31.32
C LEU A 220 5.10 13.10 32.12
N ASP A 221 4.07 13.59 31.44
CA ASP A 221 2.81 13.99 32.05
C ASP A 221 2.14 12.80 32.77
N PHE A 222 2.19 11.62 32.16
CA PHE A 222 1.73 10.36 32.78
C PHE A 222 2.51 10.02 34.05
N LEU A 223 3.85 10.12 34.03
CA LEU A 223 4.67 9.87 35.21
C LEU A 223 4.38 10.89 36.32
N ASN A 224 4.20 12.16 35.97
CA ASN A 224 3.81 13.19 36.94
C ASN A 224 2.46 12.89 37.58
N ALA A 225 1.46 12.49 36.78
CA ALA A 225 0.15 12.08 37.27
C ALA A 225 0.19 10.78 38.11
N ALA A 226 1.14 9.88 37.82
CA ALA A 226 1.43 8.71 38.63
C ALA A 226 2.18 9.03 39.94
N GLY A 227 2.43 10.30 40.24
CA GLY A 227 3.04 10.75 41.50
C GLY A 227 4.57 10.85 41.49
N PHE A 228 5.20 10.80 40.30
CA PHE A 228 6.62 11.10 40.17
C PHE A 228 6.85 12.61 40.12
N GLU A 229 7.92 13.07 40.79
CA GLU A 229 8.38 14.45 40.73
C GLU A 229 9.81 14.53 40.24
N GLN A 230 10.11 15.50 39.38
CA GLN A 230 11.48 15.77 38.96
C GLN A 230 12.27 16.43 40.10
N LYS A 231 13.38 15.80 40.50
CA LYS A 231 14.31 16.28 41.53
C LYS A 231 15.74 16.12 41.04
N ARG A 232 16.58 17.11 41.33
CA ARG A 232 18.04 17.02 41.09
C ARG A 232 18.68 16.28 42.26
N LEU A 233 19.34 15.17 41.96
CA LEU A 233 20.02 14.34 42.93
C LEU A 233 21.49 14.18 42.55
N LEU A 234 22.35 14.08 43.56
CA LEU A 234 23.75 13.76 43.38
C LEU A 234 23.91 12.28 43.01
N HIS A 235 24.49 12.02 41.84
CA HIS A 235 24.86 10.69 41.37
C HIS A 235 26.31 10.73 40.87
N ASN A 236 27.18 9.95 41.52
CA ASN A 236 28.62 9.87 41.20
C ASN A 236 29.31 11.24 41.06
N GLU A 237 29.11 12.13 42.05
CA GLU A 237 29.71 13.48 42.10
C GLU A 237 29.18 14.49 41.07
N SER A 238 28.24 14.09 40.22
CA SER A 238 27.49 14.98 39.32
C SER A 238 26.03 15.13 39.76
N GLU A 239 25.47 16.34 39.66
CA GLU A 239 24.04 16.59 39.84
C GLU A 239 23.29 16.18 38.57
N GLU A 240 22.32 15.28 38.71
CA GLU A 240 21.51 14.80 37.59
C GLU A 240 20.02 14.83 37.92
N ASP A 241 19.18 14.93 36.88
CA ASP A 241 17.73 14.92 37.03
C ASP A 241 17.21 13.48 37.21
N PHE A 242 16.43 13.29 38.28
CA PHE A 242 15.72 12.05 38.59
C PHE A 242 14.23 12.32 38.70
N LEU A 243 13.42 11.34 38.31
CA LEU A 243 12.01 11.26 38.67
C LEU A 243 11.89 10.42 39.93
N VAL A 244 11.32 11.00 40.99
CA VAL A 244 11.17 10.35 42.29
C VAL A 244 9.70 10.21 42.62
N TRP A 245 9.22 8.98 42.75
CA TRP A 245 7.89 8.65 43.22
C TRP A 245 7.79 8.81 44.74
N SER A 246 6.63 9.28 45.21
CA SER A 246 6.34 9.42 46.63
C SER A 246 4.96 8.83 46.97
N PRO A 247 4.83 7.99 48.02
CA PRO A 247 3.55 7.43 48.44
C PRO A 247 2.48 8.48 48.80
N ASN A 248 2.91 9.69 49.14
CA ASN A 248 2.02 10.80 49.49
C ASN A 248 1.32 11.40 48.26
N ASN A 249 1.87 11.19 47.06
CA ASN A 249 1.40 11.84 45.83
C ASN A 249 0.44 10.95 45.05
N CYS A 250 0.56 9.63 45.16
CA CYS A 250 -0.30 8.68 44.46
C CYS A 250 -0.40 7.37 45.24
N SER A 251 -1.60 6.82 45.39
CA SER A 251 -1.81 5.51 46.03
C SER A 251 -1.42 4.37 45.10
N ILE A 252 -1.12 3.20 45.66
CA ILE A 252 -0.81 2.00 44.88
C ILE A 252 -2.02 1.57 44.03
N GLU A 253 -3.24 1.73 44.57
CA GLU A 253 -4.49 1.47 43.85
C GLU A 253 -4.64 2.34 42.60
N ASN A 254 -4.28 3.62 42.70
CA ASN A 254 -4.27 4.53 41.56
C ASN A 254 -3.18 4.14 40.54
N LEU A 255 -2.01 3.71 40.99
CA LEU A 255 -0.97 3.19 40.09
C LEU A 255 -1.43 1.95 39.33
N THR A 256 -2.13 1.01 40.00
CA THR A 256 -2.69 -0.17 39.33
C THR A 256 -3.73 0.21 38.28
N MET A 257 -4.62 1.16 38.61
CA MET A 257 -5.60 1.67 37.66
C MET A 257 -4.93 2.33 36.44
N LEU A 258 -3.88 3.14 36.67
CA LEU A 258 -3.14 3.80 35.59
C LEU A 258 -2.35 2.82 34.72
N ASP A 259 -1.78 1.77 35.30
CA ASP A 259 -1.08 0.72 34.54
C ASP A 259 -2.06 -0.09 33.66
N GLU A 260 -3.22 -0.45 34.20
CA GLU A 260 -4.28 -1.10 33.43
C GLU A 260 -4.77 -0.20 32.29
N ALA A 261 -5.07 1.07 32.59
CA ALA A 261 -5.51 2.05 31.60
C ALA A 261 -4.44 2.28 30.51
N LEU A 262 -3.16 2.35 30.87
CA LEU A 262 -2.07 2.52 29.89
C LEU A 262 -2.00 1.35 28.90
N LYS A 263 -2.25 0.12 29.39
CA LYS A 263 -2.24 -1.11 28.57
C LYS A 263 -3.49 -1.23 27.71
N SER A 264 -4.64 -0.74 28.17
CA SER A 264 -5.93 -0.81 27.44
C SER A 264 -6.26 0.42 26.61
N ALA A 265 -5.51 1.53 26.73
CA ALA A 265 -5.82 2.77 26.04
C ALA A 265 -5.73 2.62 24.52
N GLU A 266 -6.80 3.00 23.83
CA GLU A 266 -6.86 3.08 22.38
C GLU A 266 -6.78 4.53 21.92
N PRO A 267 -6.15 4.81 20.75
CA PRO A 267 -6.12 6.16 20.20
C PRO A 267 -7.52 6.64 19.84
N ILE A 268 -7.76 7.95 19.98
CA ILE A 268 -9.05 8.55 19.60
C ILE A 268 -9.29 8.32 18.09
N PRO A 269 -10.36 7.59 17.71
CA PRO A 269 -10.61 7.26 16.32
C PRO A 269 -11.04 8.51 15.56
N ILE A 270 -10.36 8.78 14.44
CA ILE A 270 -10.75 9.80 13.49
C ILE A 270 -11.40 9.08 12.31
N GLU A 271 -12.68 9.33 12.11
CA GLU A 271 -13.47 8.70 11.05
C GLU A 271 -13.38 9.54 9.77
N LEU A 272 -13.32 8.85 8.63
CA LEU A 272 -13.38 9.49 7.34
C LEU A 272 -14.79 10.06 7.15
N ASP A 273 -14.90 11.36 6.91
CA ASP A 273 -16.18 11.95 6.54
C ASP A 273 -16.51 11.56 5.09
N ARG A 274 -17.76 11.16 4.86
CA ARG A 274 -18.20 10.73 3.54
C ARG A 274 -18.28 11.88 2.55
N ASN A 275 -18.28 13.13 3.03
CA ASN A 275 -18.49 14.33 2.24
C ASN A 275 -19.63 14.13 1.24
N LEU A 276 -20.80 13.77 1.80
CA LEU A 276 -21.98 13.43 1.02
C LEU A 276 -22.36 14.62 0.15
N GLN A 277 -22.46 14.38 -1.16
CA GLN A 277 -22.93 15.38 -2.11
C GLN A 277 -24.02 14.79 -3.00
N VAL A 278 -25.03 15.59 -3.28
CA VAL A 278 -26.10 15.24 -4.23
C VAL A 278 -25.93 16.10 -5.47
N LEU A 279 -25.71 15.43 -6.61
CA LEU A 279 -25.39 16.08 -7.87
C LEU A 279 -26.42 15.73 -8.93
N MET A 280 -26.73 16.72 -9.76
CA MET A 280 -27.47 16.49 -11.01
C MET A 280 -26.52 15.97 -12.11
N PRO A 281 -27.01 15.25 -13.13
CA PRO A 281 -26.18 14.73 -14.22
C PRO A 281 -25.33 15.78 -14.95
N SER A 282 -25.81 17.02 -15.02
CA SER A 282 -25.08 18.16 -15.60
C SER A 282 -23.88 18.56 -14.73
N GLN A 283 -24.06 18.62 -13.41
CA GLN A 283 -23.02 18.99 -12.44
C GLN A 283 -21.96 17.89 -12.32
N ALA A 284 -22.38 16.63 -12.27
CA ALA A 284 -21.48 15.49 -12.17
C ALA A 284 -20.54 15.36 -13.39
N ARG A 285 -20.91 15.87 -14.57
CA ARG A 285 -20.03 15.90 -15.75
C ARG A 285 -18.90 16.94 -15.64
N VAL A 286 -19.12 18.02 -14.91
CA VAL A 286 -18.16 19.11 -14.75
C VAL A 286 -17.18 18.82 -13.61
N ARG A 287 -17.69 18.27 -12.49
CA ARG A 287 -16.89 17.98 -11.29
C ARG A 287 -16.16 16.64 -11.37
N ASN A 288 -15.22 16.42 -12.29
CA ASN A 288 -14.62 15.09 -12.50
C ASN A 288 -13.17 14.92 -12.02
N GLU A 289 -12.47 16.01 -11.73
CA GLU A 289 -11.03 15.94 -11.43
C GLU A 289 -10.78 15.64 -9.95
N LEU A 290 -9.70 14.92 -9.64
CA LEU A 290 -9.32 14.64 -8.25
C LEU A 290 -8.19 15.59 -7.83
N PRO A 291 -8.20 16.14 -6.60
CA PRO A 291 -7.11 16.95 -6.10
C PRO A 291 -5.75 16.21 -6.14
N PRO A 292 -4.63 16.92 -6.35
CA PRO A 292 -3.29 16.33 -6.31
C PRO A 292 -2.96 15.62 -4.98
N SER A 293 -3.57 16.03 -3.86
CA SER A 293 -3.46 15.40 -2.54
C SER A 293 -3.93 13.93 -2.52
N PHE A 294 -4.73 13.53 -3.50
CA PHE A 294 -5.21 12.15 -3.69
C PHE A 294 -4.14 11.22 -4.29
N PHE A 295 -3.06 11.79 -4.83
CA PHE A 295 -1.98 11.08 -5.53
C PHE A 295 -0.63 11.12 -4.81
N THR A 296 -0.54 11.74 -3.63
CA THR A 296 0.72 11.95 -2.91
C THR A 296 1.05 10.81 -1.93
N MET A 297 2.11 10.05 -2.25
CA MET A 297 2.72 9.07 -1.33
C MET A 297 3.49 9.76 -0.21
N THR A 298 3.38 9.26 1.02
CA THR A 298 4.12 9.82 2.17
C THR A 298 5.62 9.52 2.10
N PRO A 299 6.50 10.33 2.71
CA PRO A 299 7.96 10.11 2.67
C PRO A 299 8.39 8.78 3.30
N GLU A 300 7.63 8.26 4.26
CA GLU A 300 7.88 6.96 4.90
C GLU A 300 7.55 5.80 3.95
N GLU A 301 6.49 5.93 3.17
CA GLU A 301 6.11 4.97 2.12
C GLU A 301 7.06 5.02 0.93
N ILE A 302 7.58 6.20 0.57
CA ILE A 302 8.61 6.35 -0.47
C ILE A 302 9.89 5.60 -0.08
N LYS A 303 10.32 5.68 1.19
CA LYS A 303 11.49 4.91 1.68
C LYS A 303 11.26 3.41 1.62
N ARG A 304 10.07 2.95 2.04
CA ARG A 304 9.68 1.53 1.99
C ARG A 304 9.58 1.02 0.55
N GLU A 305 9.03 1.82 -0.36
CA GLU A 305 8.97 1.56 -1.80
C GLU A 305 10.38 1.45 -2.39
N GLN A 306 11.28 2.37 -2.03
CA GLN A 306 12.67 2.37 -2.51
C GLN A 306 13.45 1.13 -2.07
N GLN A 307 13.26 0.70 -0.81
CA GLN A 307 13.87 -0.51 -0.29
C GLN A 307 13.31 -1.77 -1.00
N LEU A 308 11.98 -1.89 -1.09
CA LEU A 308 11.33 -2.98 -1.83
C LEU A 308 11.70 -2.99 -3.32
N ARG A 309 11.94 -1.83 -3.91
CA ARG A 309 12.36 -1.67 -5.31
C ARG A 309 13.81 -2.11 -5.52
N THR A 310 14.69 -1.85 -4.55
CA THR A 310 16.08 -2.33 -4.58
C THR A 310 16.13 -3.85 -4.47
N GLU A 311 15.38 -4.43 -3.53
CA GLU A 311 15.24 -5.89 -3.38
C GLU A 311 14.52 -6.54 -4.58
N ALA A 312 13.58 -5.82 -5.22
CA ALA A 312 12.92 -6.28 -6.44
C ALA A 312 13.85 -6.23 -7.65
N VAL A 313 14.69 -5.20 -7.80
CA VAL A 313 15.68 -5.10 -8.89
C VAL A 313 16.69 -6.25 -8.83
N GLU A 314 17.11 -6.65 -7.63
CA GLU A 314 17.96 -7.82 -7.44
C GLU A 314 17.25 -9.13 -7.82
N ARG A 315 15.95 -9.25 -7.51
CA ARG A 315 15.11 -10.38 -7.97
C ARG A 315 14.76 -10.32 -9.48
N ASN A 316 14.71 -9.14 -10.09
CA ASN A 316 14.30 -8.90 -11.48
C ASN A 316 15.42 -9.15 -12.51
N GLN A 317 16.57 -9.69 -12.10
CA GLN A 317 17.61 -10.18 -13.04
C GLN A 317 17.18 -11.47 -13.80
N MET A 318 15.93 -11.94 -13.66
CA MET A 318 15.38 -13.12 -14.32
C MET A 318 14.07 -12.80 -15.05
N LEU A 319 13.78 -13.53 -16.15
CA LEU A 319 12.68 -13.30 -17.09
C LEU A 319 11.31 -13.02 -16.45
N ARG A 320 10.56 -12.10 -17.07
CA ARG A 320 9.32 -11.55 -16.53
C ARG A 320 8.15 -12.54 -16.59
N THR A 321 7.66 -12.99 -15.43
CA THR A 321 6.50 -13.92 -15.32
C THR A 321 5.16 -13.18 -15.23
N LYS A 322 4.02 -13.86 -15.40
CA LYS A 322 2.66 -13.31 -15.21
C LYS A 322 2.51 -12.57 -13.87
N ALA A 323 3.12 -13.10 -12.81
CA ALA A 323 3.17 -12.49 -11.48
C ALA A 323 3.87 -11.11 -11.44
N MET A 324 4.77 -10.81 -12.38
CA MET A 324 5.46 -9.51 -12.47
C MET A 324 4.67 -8.44 -13.24
N ARG A 325 3.66 -8.83 -14.04
CA ARG A 325 2.71 -7.86 -14.62
C ARG A 325 1.62 -7.53 -13.60
N GLU A 326 1.11 -8.56 -12.94
CA GLU A 326 0.11 -8.43 -11.87
C GLU A 326 0.64 -7.58 -10.70
N ARG A 327 1.92 -7.71 -10.34
CA ARG A 327 2.55 -6.85 -9.31
C ARG A 327 2.68 -5.39 -9.72
N ASP A 328 2.93 -5.10 -11.01
CA ASP A 328 3.03 -3.70 -11.47
C ASP A 328 1.65 -3.05 -11.59
N GLU A 329 0.62 -3.80 -11.96
CA GLU A 329 -0.78 -3.37 -11.82
C GLU A 329 -1.09 -3.05 -10.36
N GLN A 330 -0.77 -3.96 -9.42
CA GLN A 330 -0.95 -3.72 -7.99
C GLN A 330 -0.20 -2.47 -7.48
N ARG A 331 0.98 -2.15 -8.04
CA ARG A 331 1.70 -0.92 -7.69
C ARG A 331 0.97 0.34 -8.17
N ALA A 332 0.37 0.31 -9.37
CA ALA A 332 -0.45 1.41 -9.87
C ALA A 332 -1.73 1.61 -9.03
N LEU A 333 -2.35 0.51 -8.58
CA LEU A 333 -3.53 0.56 -7.72
C LEU A 333 -3.21 1.11 -6.29
N ARG A 334 -2.00 0.88 -5.77
CA ARG A 334 -1.53 1.45 -4.49
C ARG A 334 -1.27 2.96 -4.51
N LYS A 335 -1.35 3.61 -5.68
CA LYS A 335 -1.18 5.06 -5.81
C LYS A 335 -2.30 5.83 -5.11
N TYR A 336 -3.46 5.20 -4.89
CA TYR A 336 -4.67 5.84 -4.40
C TYR A 336 -4.95 5.42 -2.96
N LYS A 337 -5.22 6.40 -2.09
CA LYS A 337 -5.55 6.18 -0.69
C LYS A 337 -7.06 6.16 -0.43
N PHE A 338 -7.78 6.91 -1.24
CA PHE A 338 -9.23 7.05 -1.16
C PHE A 338 -9.87 6.73 -2.51
N ALA A 339 -11.18 6.60 -2.52
CA ALA A 339 -12.02 6.37 -3.69
C ALA A 339 -13.23 7.29 -3.61
N ILE A 340 -13.66 7.86 -4.73
CA ILE A 340 -14.94 8.56 -4.82
C ILE A 340 -15.93 7.66 -5.53
N LEU A 341 -17.06 7.39 -4.88
CA LEU A 341 -18.14 6.60 -5.45
C LEU A 341 -19.32 7.50 -5.77
N ARG A 342 -19.90 7.27 -6.95
CA ARG A 342 -21.09 7.95 -7.44
C ARG A 342 -22.19 6.95 -7.68
N ILE A 343 -23.19 6.93 -6.82
CA ILE A 343 -24.37 6.08 -6.97
C ILE A 343 -25.42 6.87 -7.77
N LYS A 344 -25.67 6.42 -9.00
CA LYS A 344 -26.66 6.99 -9.90
C LYS A 344 -28.01 6.30 -9.68
N PHE A 345 -29.01 7.09 -9.36
CA PHE A 345 -30.38 6.64 -9.15
C PHE A 345 -31.20 6.66 -10.46
N PRO A 346 -32.30 5.90 -10.55
CA PRO A 346 -33.17 5.85 -11.73
C PRO A 346 -33.85 7.18 -12.09
N ASP A 347 -34.03 8.06 -11.11
CA ASP A 347 -34.53 9.43 -11.27
C ASP A 347 -33.49 10.40 -11.88
N GLY A 348 -32.25 9.92 -12.09
CA GLY A 348 -31.14 10.68 -12.63
C GLY A 348 -30.30 11.39 -11.57
N ILE A 349 -30.65 11.30 -10.28
CA ILE A 349 -29.88 11.92 -9.20
C ILE A 349 -28.61 11.09 -8.94
N ILE A 350 -27.51 11.76 -8.61
CA ILE A 350 -26.24 11.11 -8.29
C ILE A 350 -25.86 11.43 -6.85
N LEU A 351 -25.79 10.40 -6.01
CA LEU A 351 -25.25 10.47 -4.66
C LEU A 351 -23.75 10.20 -4.70
N GLN A 352 -22.95 11.14 -4.24
CA GLN A 352 -21.50 11.03 -4.20
C GLN A 352 -21.02 10.86 -2.76
N GLY A 353 -20.07 9.95 -2.55
CA GLY A 353 -19.39 9.75 -1.28
C GLY A 353 -17.90 9.45 -1.45
N THR A 354 -17.12 9.83 -0.45
CA THR A 354 -15.68 9.57 -0.34
C THR A 354 -15.42 8.40 0.61
N PHE A 355 -14.62 7.44 0.16
CA PHE A 355 -14.34 6.18 0.85
C PHE A 355 -12.84 5.90 0.89
N SER A 356 -12.38 5.05 1.81
CA SER A 356 -10.99 4.53 1.73
C SER A 356 -10.90 3.38 0.74
N VAL A 357 -9.78 3.25 0.00
CA VAL A 357 -9.62 2.11 -0.94
C VAL A 357 -9.61 0.75 -0.22
N HIS A 358 -9.26 0.72 1.07
CA HIS A 358 -9.22 -0.48 1.90
C HIS A 358 -10.53 -0.74 2.63
N GLU A 359 -11.53 0.11 2.44
CA GLU A 359 -12.83 -0.05 3.03
C GLU A 359 -13.60 -1.18 2.34
N LYS A 360 -14.44 -1.86 3.12
CA LYS A 360 -15.29 -2.93 2.63
C LYS A 360 -16.44 -2.38 1.81
N PHE A 361 -16.88 -3.13 0.81
CA PHE A 361 -18.08 -2.77 0.05
C PHE A 361 -19.34 -2.70 0.92
N HIS A 362 -19.40 -3.47 2.01
CA HIS A 362 -20.48 -3.39 3.00
C HIS A 362 -20.74 -1.95 3.48
N SER A 363 -19.70 -1.18 3.77
CA SER A 363 -19.83 0.20 4.24
C SER A 363 -20.39 1.15 3.18
N VAL A 364 -20.20 0.83 1.90
CA VAL A 364 -20.84 1.56 0.78
C VAL A 364 -22.33 1.22 0.73
N ALA A 365 -22.68 -0.05 0.91
CA ALA A 365 -24.08 -0.47 0.95
C ALA A 365 -24.82 0.14 2.16
N GLU A 366 -24.18 0.16 3.33
CA GLU A 366 -24.70 0.83 4.53
C GLU A 366 -24.88 2.33 4.28
N PHE A 367 -23.88 3.01 3.72
CA PHE A 367 -24.00 4.41 3.32
C PHE A 367 -25.18 4.65 2.36
N VAL A 368 -25.39 3.80 1.36
CA VAL A 368 -26.56 3.96 0.48
C VAL A 368 -27.85 3.75 1.27
N ALA A 369 -27.94 2.69 2.08
CA ALA A 369 -29.13 2.34 2.87
C ALA A 369 -29.55 3.46 3.83
N GLU A 370 -28.61 4.06 4.55
CA GLU A 370 -28.84 5.19 5.48
C GLU A 370 -29.42 6.43 4.79
N ASN A 371 -29.21 6.56 3.48
CA ASN A 371 -29.62 7.70 2.67
C ASN A 371 -30.93 7.45 1.89
N LEU A 372 -31.48 6.22 1.93
CA LEU A 372 -32.76 5.89 1.30
C LEU A 372 -33.95 6.30 2.16
N VAL A 373 -35.10 6.57 1.56
CA VAL A 373 -36.34 6.85 2.35
C VAL A 373 -36.69 5.67 3.27
N ASP A 374 -36.54 4.44 2.76
CA ASP A 374 -36.78 3.20 3.50
C ASP A 374 -35.49 2.38 3.63
N ASP A 375 -34.82 2.49 4.77
CA ASP A 375 -33.55 1.80 5.09
C ASP A 375 -33.64 0.26 5.04
N LYS A 376 -34.86 -0.31 4.98
CA LYS A 376 -35.12 -1.78 4.99
C LYS A 376 -35.31 -2.40 3.61
N VAL A 377 -35.25 -1.60 2.54
CA VAL A 377 -35.58 -2.07 1.20
C VAL A 377 -34.35 -2.74 0.56
N PRO A 378 -34.48 -3.97 0.02
CA PRO A 378 -33.39 -4.59 -0.71
C PRO A 378 -33.15 -3.84 -2.01
N PHE A 379 -31.89 -3.44 -2.23
CA PHE A 379 -31.44 -2.81 -3.46
C PHE A 379 -30.20 -3.52 -3.99
N LEU A 380 -29.88 -3.25 -5.26
CA LEU A 380 -28.73 -3.81 -5.94
C LEU A 380 -27.93 -2.69 -6.62
N LEU A 381 -26.62 -2.72 -6.40
CA LEU A 381 -25.67 -1.82 -7.06
C LEU A 381 -25.00 -2.58 -8.20
N SER A 382 -25.00 -2.00 -9.40
CA SER A 382 -24.29 -2.54 -10.56
C SER A 382 -23.22 -1.58 -11.06
N THR A 383 -22.11 -2.12 -11.54
CA THR A 383 -21.15 -1.31 -12.30
C THR A 383 -21.74 -0.93 -13.67
N PRO A 384 -21.20 0.09 -14.36
CA PRO A 384 -21.67 0.47 -15.69
C PRO A 384 -21.48 -0.64 -16.73
N ASP A 385 -20.58 -1.60 -16.44
CA ASP A 385 -20.34 -2.79 -17.25
C ASP A 385 -21.44 -3.86 -17.07
N GLY A 386 -22.47 -3.59 -16.25
CA GLY A 386 -23.57 -4.50 -15.96
C GLY A 386 -23.24 -5.57 -14.91
N ILE A 387 -22.09 -5.48 -14.24
CA ILE A 387 -21.70 -6.42 -13.19
C ILE A 387 -22.47 -6.07 -11.91
N LYS A 388 -23.34 -7.00 -11.49
CA LYS A 388 -24.12 -6.88 -10.26
C LYS A 388 -23.23 -7.16 -9.04
N LEU A 389 -23.11 -6.19 -8.13
CA LEU A 389 -22.37 -6.34 -6.88
C LEU A 389 -23.29 -6.99 -5.85
N LEU A 390 -23.19 -8.31 -5.75
CA LEU A 390 -23.99 -9.15 -4.85
C LEU A 390 -23.42 -9.15 -3.42
N GLU A 391 -24.13 -9.80 -2.49
CA GLU A 391 -23.71 -9.93 -1.08
C GLU A 391 -22.31 -10.54 -0.91
N GLU A 392 -21.88 -11.41 -1.84
CA GLU A 392 -20.53 -11.99 -1.87
C GLU A 392 -19.41 -10.95 -2.08
N CYS A 393 -19.75 -9.75 -2.53
CA CYS A 393 -18.83 -8.63 -2.67
C CYS A 393 -18.69 -7.80 -1.39
N ASN A 394 -19.58 -7.95 -0.40
CA ASN A 394 -19.62 -7.12 0.81
C ASN A 394 -18.31 -7.16 1.62
N ASP A 395 -17.65 -8.30 1.67
CA ASP A 395 -16.37 -8.47 2.38
C ASP A 395 -15.15 -8.04 1.57
N LYS A 396 -15.31 -7.79 0.27
CA LYS A 396 -14.20 -7.37 -0.60
C LYS A 396 -13.94 -5.88 -0.43
N THR A 397 -12.67 -5.50 -0.55
CA THR A 397 -12.27 -4.09 -0.48
C THR A 397 -12.58 -3.37 -1.80
N LEU A 398 -12.76 -2.04 -1.77
CA LEU A 398 -12.94 -1.24 -2.98
C LEU A 398 -11.77 -1.37 -3.96
N LEU A 399 -10.56 -1.57 -3.43
CA LEU A 399 -9.36 -1.87 -4.20
C LEU A 399 -9.47 -3.19 -4.97
N GLU A 400 -9.97 -4.25 -4.33
CA GLU A 400 -10.17 -5.57 -4.95
C GLU A 400 -11.26 -5.53 -6.03
N LEU A 401 -12.32 -4.76 -5.78
CA LEU A 401 -13.40 -4.53 -6.74
C LEU A 401 -13.01 -3.55 -7.86
N ARG A 402 -11.78 -3.00 -7.83
CA ARG A 402 -11.28 -2.00 -8.78
C ARG A 402 -12.16 -0.76 -8.91
N LEU A 403 -12.86 -0.38 -7.83
CA LEU A 403 -13.70 0.81 -7.76
C LEU A 403 -12.88 2.06 -7.40
N ILE A 404 -11.72 2.24 -8.07
CA ILE A 404 -10.75 3.30 -7.77
C ILE A 404 -10.24 3.97 -9.05
N PRO A 405 -9.84 5.25 -9.00
CA PRO A 405 -10.02 6.18 -7.88
C PRO A 405 -11.39 6.87 -7.87
N THR A 406 -12.10 6.85 -9.00
CA THR A 406 -13.49 7.27 -9.12
C THR A 406 -14.28 6.15 -9.79
N ALA A 407 -15.42 5.77 -9.23
CA ALA A 407 -16.31 4.79 -9.84
C ALA A 407 -17.76 5.23 -9.76
N ILE A 408 -18.51 4.88 -10.81
CA ILE A 408 -19.95 5.12 -10.90
C ILE A 408 -20.63 3.78 -10.70
N LEU A 409 -21.61 3.73 -9.82
CA LEU A 409 -22.48 2.59 -9.58
C LEU A 409 -23.90 2.98 -9.95
N GLU A 410 -24.64 2.08 -10.55
CA GLU A 410 -26.04 2.26 -10.87
C GLU A 410 -26.89 1.57 -9.80
N PHE A 411 -27.81 2.33 -9.22
CA PHE A 411 -28.77 1.83 -8.25
C PHE A 411 -29.95 1.21 -8.97
N SER A 412 -30.25 -0.05 -8.61
CA SER A 412 -31.43 -0.76 -9.07
C SER A 412 -32.22 -1.27 -7.89
N TRP A 413 -33.52 -1.04 -7.93
CA TRP A 413 -34.44 -1.54 -6.92
C TRP A 413 -34.68 -3.04 -7.14
N ASN A 414 -34.53 -3.85 -6.09
CA ASN A 414 -34.73 -5.30 -6.20
C ASN A 414 -36.23 -5.62 -6.22
N ALA A 415 -36.80 -5.68 -7.42
CA ALA A 415 -38.23 -5.85 -7.65
C ALA A 415 -38.74 -7.29 -7.49
N ASP A 416 -37.88 -8.25 -7.10
CA ASP A 416 -38.25 -9.67 -6.97
C ASP A 416 -39.22 -9.93 -5.79
N HIS A 417 -39.46 -8.94 -4.92
CA HIS A 417 -40.58 -8.95 -3.99
C HIS A 417 -41.81 -8.27 -4.62
N GLU A 418 -42.66 -9.08 -5.26
CA GLU A 418 -43.82 -8.74 -6.12
C GLU A 418 -44.92 -7.79 -5.54
N ASN A 419 -44.75 -7.07 -4.44
CA ASN A 419 -45.86 -6.29 -3.84
C ASN A 419 -45.52 -4.90 -3.27
N LEU A 420 -44.42 -4.28 -3.66
CA LEU A 420 -44.16 -2.88 -3.30
C LEU A 420 -44.30 -1.98 -4.53
N ASN A 421 -45.10 -0.92 -4.41
CA ASN A 421 -45.12 0.13 -5.43
C ASN A 421 -43.71 0.73 -5.53
N LYS A 422 -43.19 0.94 -6.75
CA LYS A 422 -41.95 1.72 -6.94
C LYS A 422 -42.07 3.00 -6.11
N PRO A 423 -41.12 3.28 -5.18
CA PRO A 423 -41.18 4.50 -4.42
C PRO A 423 -41.07 5.68 -5.40
N LYS A 424 -41.87 6.73 -5.17
CA LYS A 424 -41.86 7.95 -6.01
C LYS A 424 -40.53 8.69 -5.87
N GLU A 425 -39.89 8.56 -4.72
CA GLU A 425 -38.63 9.19 -4.35
C GLU A 425 -37.74 8.15 -3.67
N TYR A 426 -36.47 8.07 -4.06
CA TYR A 426 -35.55 7.06 -3.55
C TYR A 426 -34.74 7.55 -2.34
N LEU A 427 -34.38 8.83 -2.31
CA LEU A 427 -33.54 9.47 -1.29
C LEU A 427 -34.39 10.28 -0.30
N LYS A 428 -33.94 10.41 0.96
CA LYS A 428 -34.62 11.24 1.99
C LYS A 428 -34.72 12.70 1.54
N GLU A 429 -35.81 13.38 1.90
CA GLU A 429 -36.02 14.80 1.56
C GLU A 429 -34.89 15.71 2.06
N GLU A 430 -34.35 15.42 3.25
CA GLU A 430 -33.19 16.13 3.83
C GLU A 430 -31.98 16.08 2.89
N ILE A 431 -31.75 14.93 2.26
CA ILE A 431 -30.63 14.71 1.35
C ILE A 431 -30.85 15.47 0.03
N LEU A 432 -32.09 15.45 -0.47
CA LEU A 432 -32.48 16.20 -1.67
C LEU A 432 -32.33 17.72 -1.47
N SER A 433 -32.44 18.22 -0.24
CA SER A 433 -32.19 19.64 0.07
C SER A 433 -30.74 20.07 -0.14
N TYR A 434 -29.79 19.13 -0.12
CA TYR A 434 -28.37 19.38 -0.41
C TYR A 434 -28.04 19.45 -1.91
N ILE A 435 -29.03 19.33 -2.79
CA ILE A 435 -28.84 19.60 -4.23
C ILE A 435 -28.37 21.05 -4.35
N GLN A 436 -27.07 21.23 -4.59
CA GLN A 436 -26.50 22.55 -4.77
C GLN A 436 -27.13 23.18 -6.02
N ALA A 437 -27.76 24.34 -5.86
CA ALA A 437 -28.20 25.14 -6.99
C ALA A 437 -26.98 25.51 -7.85
N VAL A 438 -27.13 25.40 -9.17
CA VAL A 438 -26.10 25.74 -10.16
C VAL A 438 -25.71 27.21 -10.06
#